data_AF-A0A6C1PDT9-F1
#
_entry.id   AF-A0A6C1PDT9-F1
#
_cell.length_a   1.000
_cell.length_b   1.000
_cell.length_c   1.000
_cell.angle_alpha   90.00
_cell.angle_beta   90.00
_cell.angle_gamma   90.00
#
_symmetry.space_group_name_H-M   'P 1'
#
loop_
_entity.id
_entity.type
_entity.pdbx_description
1 polymer ?
#
loop_
_entity_poly.entity_id
_entity_poly.type
_entity_poly.pdbx_seq_one_letter_code
_entity_poly.pdbx_strand_id
1 'polypeptide(L)' 'RSQEFAVVMFTALLFSAIHFPEIPLMVATFFLGSATTLIFFRTRNIWMPGLLHGWFATLFYFLVMEVDPLEPLLAVAFRW' A
#
# COMPACT_ATOMS: atom_id res chain seq x y z
N ARG A 1 20.35 -9.53 8.13
CA ARG A 1 20.37 -9.77 6.66
C ARG A 1 19.55 -10.98 6.21
N SER A 2 19.80 -12.22 6.65
CA SER A 2 19.00 -13.38 6.19
C SER A 2 17.53 -13.32 6.64
N GLN A 3 17.28 -12.92 7.89
CA GLN A 3 15.92 -12.79 8.44
C GLN A 3 15.14 -11.61 7.86
N GLU A 4 15.81 -10.53 7.42
CA GLU A 4 15.16 -9.37 6.80
C GLU A 4 14.42 -9.78 5.54
N PHE A 5 15.02 -10.64 4.71
CA PHE A 5 14.37 -11.14 3.51
C PHE A 5 13.08 -11.91 3.84
N ALA A 6 13.13 -12.79 4.84
CA ALA A 6 11.95 -13.53 5.29
C ALA A 6 10.84 -12.59 5.78
N VAL A 7 11.19 -11.55 6.54
CA VAL A 7 10.21 -10.55 7.01
C VAL A 7 9.63 -9.75 5.83
N VAL A 8 10.47 -9.29 4.90
CA VAL A 8 10.00 -8.54 3.71
C VAL A 8 9.01 -9.39 2.91
N MET A 9 9.35 -10.66 2.63
CA MET A 9 8.47 -11.55 1.87
C MET A 9 7.18 -11.87 2.64
N PHE A 10 7.27 -12.16 3.93
CA PHE A 10 6.09 -12.46 4.75
C PHE A 10 5.14 -11.25 4.84
N THR A 11 5.67 -10.06 5.11
CA THR A 11 4.88 -8.83 5.15
C THR A 11 4.26 -8.51 3.79
N ALA A 12 5.01 -8.63 2.70
CA ALA A 12 4.49 -8.38 1.35
C ALA A 12 3.38 -9.37 0.96
N LEU A 13 3.53 -10.66 1.27
CA LEU A 13 2.52 -11.68 1.00
C LEU A 13 1.25 -11.45 1.81
N LEU A 14 1.36 -11.16 3.11
CA LEU A 14 0.19 -10.84 3.93
C LEU A 14 -0.52 -9.58 3.45
N PHE A 15 0.25 -8.53 3.13
CA PHE A 15 -0.33 -7.28 2.65
C PHE A 15 -1.05 -7.47 1.31
N SER A 16 -0.47 -8.24 0.39
CA SER A 16 -1.12 -8.64 -0.86
C SER A 16 -2.39 -9.46 -0.62
N ALA A 17 -2.34 -10.47 0.26
CA ALA A 17 -3.46 -11.38 0.50
C ALA A 17 -4.71 -10.70 1.07
N ILE A 18 -4.57 -9.65 1.89
CA ILE A 18 -5.70 -8.89 2.46
C ILE A 18 -6.51 -8.18 1.37
N HIS A 19 -5.92 -7.93 0.20
CA HIS A 19 -6.58 -7.26 -0.92
C HIS A 19 -7.26 -8.22 -1.90
N PHE A 20 -7.33 -9.53 -1.59
CA PHE A 20 -8.15 -10.45 -2.37
C PHE A 20 -9.64 -10.05 -2.28
N PRO A 21 -10.41 -10.11 -3.39
CA PRO A 21 -10.09 -10.69 -4.69
C PRO A 21 -9.45 -9.78 -5.75
N GLU A 22 -9.00 -8.58 -5.38
CA GLU A 22 -8.66 -7.52 -6.35
C GLU A 22 -7.25 -7.70 -6.90
N ILE A 23 -7.09 -8.61 -7.88
CA ILE A 23 -5.78 -9.04 -8.41
C ILE A 23 -4.83 -7.88 -8.76
N PRO A 24 -5.25 -6.80 -9.45
CA PRO A 24 -4.34 -5.67 -9.71
C PRO A 24 -3.80 -5.06 -8.42
N LEU A 25 -4.67 -4.88 -7.42
CA LEU A 25 -4.32 -4.32 -6.11
C LEU A 25 -3.44 -5.28 -5.30
N MET A 26 -3.70 -6.58 -5.37
CA MET A 26 -2.84 -7.61 -4.75
C MET A 26 -1.41 -7.55 -5.29
N VAL A 27 -1.24 -7.40 -6.61
CA VAL A 27 0.08 -7.28 -7.24
C VAL A 27 0.76 -5.98 -6.82
N ALA A 28 0.03 -4.85 -6.86
CA ALA A 28 0.57 -3.55 -6.48
C ALA A 28 1.04 -3.53 -5.01
N THR A 29 0.20 -4.05 -4.11
CA THR A 29 0.47 -4.09 -2.67
C THR A 29 1.58 -5.08 -2.29
N PHE A 30 1.77 -6.17 -3.05
CA PHE A 30 2.94 -7.04 -2.89
C PHE A 30 4.25 -6.28 -3.11
N PHE A 31 4.37 -5.56 -4.23
CA PHE A 31 5.57 -4.79 -4.55
C PHE A 31 5.77 -3.60 -3.62
N LEU A 32 4.69 -2.88 -3.29
CA LEU A 32 4.73 -1.78 -2.36
C LEU A 32 5.12 -2.25 -0.95
N GLY A 33 4.55 -3.34 -0.45
CA GLY A 33 4.91 -3.96 0.83
C GLY A 33 6.37 -4.39 0.87
N SER A 34 6.87 -4.98 -0.23
CA SER A 34 8.28 -5.35 -0.37
C SER A 34 9.20 -4.13 -0.28
N ALA A 35 8.90 -3.08 -1.06
CA ALA A 35 9.70 -1.86 -1.12
C ALA A 35 9.69 -1.10 0.21
N THR A 36 8.51 -0.89 0.80
CA THR A 36 8.35 -0.13 2.04
C THR A 36 8.96 -0.83 3.24
N THR A 37 8.84 -2.16 3.35
CA THR A 37 9.49 -2.94 4.42
C THR A 37 11.01 -2.88 4.30
N LEU A 38 11.54 -2.97 3.08
CA LEU A 38 12.98 -2.82 2.83
C LEU A 38 13.46 -1.41 3.20
N ILE A 39 12.76 -0.36 2.75
CA ILE A 39 13.08 1.04 3.08
C ILE A 39 13.07 1.25 4.59
N PHE A 40 12.08 0.70 5.30
CA PHE A 40 12.01 0.79 6.76
C PHE A 40 13.24 0.14 7.42
N PHE A 41 13.68 -1.05 6.99
CA PHE A 41 14.88 -1.67 7.56
C PHE A 41 16.14 -0.83 7.35
N ARG A 42 16.24 -0.09 6.23
CA ARG A 42 17.41 0.75 5.91
C ARG A 42 17.41 2.11 6.58
N THR A 43 16.23 2.70 6.74
CA THR A 43 16.10 4.10 7.20
C THR A 43 15.58 4.22 8.62
N ARG A 44 14.92 3.17 9.14
CA ARG A 44 14.13 3.19 10.38
C ARG A 44 13.11 4.32 10.43
N ASN A 45 12.71 4.83 9.27
CA ASN A 45 11.78 5.93 9.13
C ASN A 45 10.40 5.37 8.74
N ILE A 46 9.41 5.56 9.62
CA ILE A 46 8.03 5.10 9.42
C ILE A 46 7.25 6.02 8.47
N TRP A 47 7.63 7.29 8.40
CA TRP A 47 6.95 8.28 7.56
C TRP A 47 7.10 7.95 6.07
N MET A 48 8.26 7.43 5.66
CA MET A 48 8.49 7.04 4.26
C MET A 48 7.52 5.95 3.79
N PRO A 49 7.37 4.80 4.47
CA PRO A 49 6.31 3.83 4.19
C PRO A 49 4.91 4.43 4.19
N GLY A 50 4.57 5.28 5.16
CA GLY A 50 3.25 5.88 5.27
C GLY A 50 2.89 6.79 4.09
N LEU A 51 3.81 7.68 3.70
CA LEU A 51 3.62 8.59 2.57
C LEU A 51 3.59 7.84 1.24
N LEU A 52 4.52 6.90 1.03
CA LEU A 52 4.52 6.07 -0.17
C LEU A 52 3.22 5.27 -0.28
N HIS A 53 2.74 4.70 0.82
CA HIS A 53 1.46 3.99 0.82
C HIS A 53 0.30 4.90 0.45
N GLY A 54 0.16 6.06 1.10
CA GLY A 54 -0.93 6.99 0.82
C GLY A 54 -0.92 7.50 -0.63
N TRP A 55 0.22 8.01 -1.12
CA TRP A 55 0.32 8.51 -2.49
C TRP A 55 0.16 7.43 -3.54
N PHE A 56 0.84 6.28 -3.37
CA PHE A 56 0.73 5.18 -4.32
C PHE A 56 -0.68 4.62 -4.35
N ALA A 57 -1.33 4.43 -3.19
CA ALA A 57 -2.69 3.94 -3.12
C ALA A 57 -3.66 4.89 -3.84
N THR A 58 -3.61 6.20 -3.55
CA THR A 58 -4.48 7.18 -4.21
C THR A 58 -4.31 7.16 -5.73
N LEU A 59 -3.07 7.18 -6.21
CA LEU A 59 -2.79 7.14 -7.66
C LEU A 59 -3.21 5.81 -8.28
N PHE A 60 -3.00 4.69 -7.61
CA PHE A 60 -3.37 3.36 -8.11
C PHE A 60 -4.89 3.20 -8.18
N TYR A 61 -5.62 3.62 -7.14
CA TYR A 61 -7.08 3.61 -7.16
C TYR A 61 -7.62 4.47 -8.30
N PHE A 62 -7.11 5.70 -8.44
CA PHE A 62 -7.62 6.63 -9.43
C PHE A 62 -7.26 6.24 -10.87
N LEU A 63 -6.00 5.86 -11.14
CA LEU A 63 -5.50 5.63 -12.51
C LEU A 63 -5.65 4.19 -13.00
N VAL A 64 -5.65 3.19 -12.10
CA VAL A 64 -5.66 1.76 -12.48
C VAL A 64 -6.99 1.12 -12.14
N MET A 65 -7.53 1.39 -10.96
CA MET A 65 -8.82 0.83 -10.54
C MET A 65 -10.01 1.66 -11.03
N GLU A 66 -9.77 2.85 -11.59
CA GLU A 66 -10.81 3.79 -12.04
C GLU A 66 -11.82 4.14 -10.92
N VAL A 67 -11.36 4.13 -9.67
CA VAL A 67 -12.15 4.49 -8.49
C VAL A 67 -11.63 5.81 -7.96
N ASP A 68 -12.51 6.79 -7.76
CA ASP A 68 -12.15 8.04 -7.10
C ASP A 68 -12.10 7.83 -5.57
N PRO A 69 -10.90 7.80 -4.94
CA PRO A 69 -10.79 7.61 -3.50
C PRO A 69 -11.25 8.84 -2.70
N LEU A 70 -11.40 10.01 -3.35
CA LEU A 70 -11.82 11.26 -2.72
C LEU A 70 -13.34 11.36 -2.58
N GLU A 71 -14.11 10.74 -3.48
CA GLU A 71 -15.58 10.75 -3.48
C GLU A 71 -16.19 10.41 -2.10
N PRO A 72 -15.85 9.27 -1.45
CA PRO A 72 -16.42 8.93 -0.14
C PRO A 72 -16.01 9.92 0.97
N LEU A 73 -14.81 10.52 0.87
CA LEU A 73 -14.35 11.50 1.85
C LEU A 73 -15.14 12.81 1.74
N LEU A 74 -15.39 13.28 0.51
CA LEU A 74 -16.23 14.46 0.27
C LEU A 74 -17.68 14.21 0.68
N ALA A 75 -18.21 13.03 0.40
CA ALA A 75 -19.55 12.64 0.82
C ALA A 75 -19.70 12.67 2.36
N VAL A 76 -18.67 12.28 3.10
CA VAL A 76 -18.64 12.39 4.57
C VAL A 76 -18.45 13.85 5.02
N ALA A 77 -17.53 14.59 4.40
CA ALA A 77 -17.19 15.95 4.80
C ALA A 77 -18.30 16.98 4.55
N PHE A 78 -19.12 16.77 3.51
CA PHE A 78 -20.16 17.71 3.06
C PHE A 78 -21.58 17.15 3.20
N ARG A 79 -21.76 16.07 3.97
CA ARG A 79 -23.10 15.60 4.38
C ARG A 79 -23.73 16.66 5.31
N TRP A 80 -24.51 17.57 4.74
CA TRP A 80 -25.50 18.40 5.43
C TRP A 80 -26.90 17.82 5.20
#